data_AF-A0A3N6E1V7-F1
#
_entry.id   AF-A0A3N6E1V7-F1
#
_cell.length_a   1.000
_cell.length_b   1.000
_cell.length_c   1.000
_cell.angle_alpha   90.00
_cell.angle_beta   90.00
_cell.angle_gamma   90.00
#
_symmetry.space_group_name_H-M   'P 1'
#
loop_
_entity.id
_entity.type
_entity.pdbx_description
1 polymer ?
#
loop_
_entity_poly.entity_id
_entity_poly.type
_entity_poly.pdbx_seq_one_letter_code
_entity_poly.pdbx_strand_id
1 'polypeptide(L)'
;MAVFLPDEEPALSIPGRVCGEAVPTAHVKSLLPEKGEAFEEGSVFFTAGTAGGTGKCELSGGGRSLAIKYSRIQDPAYDQERVRSEAAKPGNTRLSLGPAEGYIGGYGASLFVGCPYAGGRKDLLAVSVAVGGISKITDSAMQVRVSALTADVARGVARDVVGCEGAADLPDSAPKIG
;
A
#
# COMPACT_ATOMS: atom_id res chain seq x y z
N MET A 1 15.09 -32.07 36.43
CA MET A 1 13.94 -31.21 36.08
C MET A 1 14.45 -30.22 35.06
N ALA A 2 14.08 -30.37 33.78
CA ALA A 2 14.42 -29.40 32.75
C ALA A 2 13.46 -28.21 32.90
N VAL A 3 14.03 -27.02 33.10
CA VAL A 3 13.29 -25.76 33.12
C VAL A 3 12.95 -25.45 31.67
N PHE A 4 11.69 -25.64 31.28
CA PHE A 4 11.14 -25.08 30.04
C PHE A 4 11.11 -23.56 30.24
N LEU A 5 12.09 -22.85 29.67
CA LEU A 5 11.96 -21.42 29.45
C LEU A 5 10.79 -21.25 28.47
N PRO A 6 9.85 -20.30 28.70
CA PRO A 6 8.86 -19.98 27.70
C PRO A 6 9.60 -19.58 26.42
N ASP A 7 9.23 -20.22 25.31
CA ASP A 7 9.71 -19.93 23.96
C ASP A 7 9.26 -18.50 23.62
N GLU A 8 10.05 -17.51 24.05
CA GLU A 8 9.77 -16.12 23.73
C GLU A 8 10.08 -15.93 22.25
N GLU A 9 9.03 -15.80 21.45
CA GLU A 9 9.17 -15.54 20.02
C GLU A 9 10.09 -14.33 19.79
N PRO A 10 11.07 -14.46 18.87
CA PRO A 10 12.08 -13.42 18.67
C PRO A 10 11.42 -12.14 18.18
N ALA A 11 11.97 -11.00 18.60
CA ALA A 11 11.53 -9.69 18.14
C ALA A 11 11.85 -9.51 16.64
N LEU A 12 10.91 -8.92 15.91
CA LEU A 12 11.06 -8.64 14.48
C LEU A 12 12.04 -7.50 14.22
N SER A 13 13.17 -7.81 13.58
CA SER A 13 14.13 -6.82 13.11
C SER A 13 13.82 -6.41 11.67
N ILE A 14 13.13 -5.29 11.50
CA ILE A 14 12.76 -4.73 10.18
C ILE A 14 13.71 -3.57 9.84
N PRO A 15 14.33 -3.56 8.63
CA PRO A 15 15.26 -2.51 8.20
C PRO A 15 14.60 -1.12 8.16
N GLY A 16 15.37 -0.04 8.09
CA GLY A 16 14.83 1.33 8.12
C GLY A 16 13.96 1.70 6.92
N ARG A 17 14.19 1.04 5.78
CA ARG A 17 13.41 1.13 4.55
C ARG A 17 13.25 -0.28 3.96
N VAL A 18 12.20 -0.48 3.19
CA VAL A 18 11.86 -1.74 2.53
C VAL A 18 11.44 -1.48 1.08
N CYS A 19 11.23 -2.54 0.31
CA CYS A 19 10.85 -2.48 -1.10
C CYS A 19 11.93 -1.80 -1.94
N GLY A 20 13.18 -2.28 -1.84
CA GLY A 20 14.32 -1.69 -2.55
C GLY A 20 14.58 -0.23 -2.16
N GLU A 21 14.50 0.08 -0.86
CA GLU A 21 14.64 1.44 -0.30
C GLU A 21 13.50 2.43 -0.66
N ALA A 22 12.44 2.01 -1.35
CA ALA A 22 11.38 2.92 -1.78
C ALA A 22 10.41 3.30 -0.64
N VAL A 23 10.15 2.40 0.31
CA VAL A 23 9.08 2.56 1.31
C VAL A 23 9.67 2.71 2.72
N PRO A 24 9.35 3.80 3.46
CA PRO A 24 9.74 3.95 4.85
C PRO A 24 9.09 2.90 5.76
N THR A 25 9.86 2.32 6.68
CA THR A 25 9.41 1.21 7.52
C THR A 25 8.42 1.58 8.63
N ALA A 26 8.29 2.86 8.98
CA ALA A 26 7.44 3.31 10.10
C ALA A 26 6.00 2.75 10.03
N HIS A 27 5.41 2.74 8.84
CA HIS A 27 4.05 2.25 8.62
C HIS A 27 3.98 0.72 8.46
N VAL A 28 5.03 0.11 7.94
CA VAL A 28 5.17 -1.36 7.82
C VAL A 28 5.24 -2.01 9.19
N LYS A 29 6.03 -1.45 10.12
CA LYS A 29 6.10 -1.88 11.53
C LYS A 29 4.75 -1.85 12.23
N SER A 30 3.88 -0.92 11.88
CA SER A 30 2.54 -0.84 12.47
C SER A 30 1.61 -1.96 11.97
N LEU A 31 1.91 -2.57 10.83
CA LEU A 31 1.07 -3.59 10.20
C LEU A 31 1.57 -5.00 10.44
N LEU A 32 2.86 -5.19 10.70
CA LEU A 32 3.43 -6.47 11.11
C LEU A 32 3.35 -6.64 12.64
N PRO A 33 3.28 -7.88 13.14
CA PRO A 33 3.43 -8.15 14.57
C PRO A 33 4.80 -7.69 15.10
N GLU A 34 4.94 -7.57 16.42
CA GLU A 34 6.23 -7.20 17.05
C GLU A 34 7.18 -8.39 17.22
N LYS A 35 6.63 -9.61 17.24
CA LYS A 35 7.34 -10.87 17.46
C LYS A 35 6.89 -11.94 16.47
N GLY A 36 7.70 -12.98 16.31
CA GLY A 36 7.37 -14.19 15.55
C GLY A 36 8.42 -14.49 14.47
N GLU A 37 7.99 -15.07 13.35
CA GLU A 37 8.86 -15.39 12.21
C GLU A 37 9.72 -14.20 11.76
N ALA A 38 10.94 -14.49 11.30
CA ALA A 38 11.88 -13.47 10.85
C ALA A 38 11.29 -12.61 9.71
N PHE A 39 11.74 -11.36 9.65
CA PHE A 39 11.35 -10.47 8.57
C PHE A 39 12.01 -10.91 7.26
N GLU A 40 11.22 -11.00 6.20
CA GLU A 40 11.70 -11.26 4.85
C GLU A 40 11.10 -10.25 3.88
N GLU A 41 11.90 -9.84 2.90
CA GLU A 41 11.48 -9.04 1.76
C GLU A 41 11.64 -9.88 0.49
N GLY A 42 10.53 -10.15 -0.18
CA GLY A 42 10.44 -10.90 -1.43
C GLY A 42 10.00 -10.04 -2.61
N SER A 43 10.20 -10.58 -3.83
CA SER A 43 9.75 -10.03 -5.10
C SER A 43 9.92 -8.51 -5.22
N VAL A 44 11.16 -8.01 -5.33
CA VAL A 44 11.43 -6.56 -5.36
C VAL A 44 11.48 -6.04 -6.80
N PHE A 45 10.38 -5.45 -7.26
CA PHE A 45 10.31 -4.66 -8.51
C PHE A 45 9.92 -3.19 -8.24
N PHE A 46 10.32 -2.68 -7.08
CA PHE A 46 10.17 -1.27 -6.69
C PHE A 46 11.47 -0.52 -7.01
N THR A 47 11.72 -0.21 -8.28
CA THR A 47 12.85 0.65 -8.66
C THR A 47 12.37 1.80 -9.54
N ALA A 48 13.01 2.96 -9.41
CA ALA A 48 12.77 4.09 -10.31
C ALA A 48 13.16 3.68 -11.74
N GLY A 49 12.27 3.92 -12.71
CA GLY A 49 12.55 3.64 -14.12
C GLY A 49 12.25 2.22 -14.60
N THR A 50 11.50 1.39 -13.86
CA THR A 50 10.93 0.15 -14.43
C THR A 50 10.05 0.48 -15.63
N ALA A 51 10.56 0.13 -16.82
CA ALA A 51 9.84 0.24 -18.09
C ALA A 51 8.53 -0.56 -17.99
N GLY A 52 7.40 0.14 -17.89
CA GLY A 52 6.08 -0.46 -17.79
C GLY A 52 5.20 0.09 -16.66
N GLY A 53 5.75 0.90 -15.73
CA GLY A 53 4.94 1.58 -14.71
C GLY A 53 4.24 0.62 -13.75
N THR A 54 4.81 -0.56 -13.50
CA THR A 54 4.33 -1.51 -12.50
C THR A 54 5.47 -1.90 -11.56
N GLY A 55 5.13 -2.13 -10.30
CA GLY A 55 6.05 -2.61 -9.29
C GLY A 55 5.32 -3.39 -8.21
N LYS A 56 6.02 -4.37 -7.64
CA LYS A 56 5.54 -5.25 -6.59
C LYS A 56 6.63 -5.42 -5.55
N CYS A 57 6.22 -5.51 -4.29
CA CYS A 57 7.05 -5.79 -3.14
C CYS A 57 6.23 -6.65 -2.18
N GLU A 58 6.79 -7.75 -1.72
CA GLU A 58 6.17 -8.63 -0.73
C GLU A 58 7.02 -8.61 0.53
N LEU A 59 6.39 -8.37 1.67
CA LEU A 59 7.03 -8.34 2.97
C LEU A 59 6.38 -9.42 3.81
N SER A 60 7.14 -10.12 4.62
CA SER A 60 6.63 -11.06 5.61
C SER A 60 7.36 -10.94 6.92
N GLY A 61 6.68 -11.28 8.01
CA GLY A 61 7.23 -11.28 9.35
C GLY A 61 6.14 -11.54 10.39
N GLY A 62 6.47 -12.31 11.43
CA GLY A 62 5.53 -12.62 12.51
C GLY A 62 4.30 -13.41 12.06
N GLY A 63 4.43 -14.23 11.01
CA GLY A 63 3.28 -14.97 10.44
C GLY A 63 2.29 -14.11 9.66
N ARG A 64 2.63 -12.84 9.37
CA ARG A 64 1.84 -11.94 8.52
C ARG A 64 2.62 -11.58 7.26
N SER A 65 1.90 -11.34 6.17
CA SER A 65 2.47 -10.82 4.94
C SER A 65 1.80 -9.52 4.50
N LEU A 66 2.56 -8.68 3.80
CA LEU A 66 2.10 -7.45 3.18
C LEU A 66 2.52 -7.48 1.71
N ALA A 67 1.58 -7.21 0.80
CA ALA A 67 1.88 -7.04 -0.61
C ALA A 67 1.63 -5.58 -0.99
N ILE A 68 2.70 -4.87 -1.32
CA ILE A 68 2.65 -3.50 -1.82
C ILE A 68 2.81 -3.56 -3.33
N LYS A 69 1.88 -2.94 -4.07
CA LYS A 69 1.88 -2.94 -5.53
C LYS A 69 1.55 -1.56 -6.05
N TYR A 70 2.14 -1.20 -7.18
CA TYR A 70 1.65 -0.13 -8.01
C TYR A 70 1.56 -0.54 -9.47
N SER A 71 0.63 0.06 -10.19
CA SER A 71 0.51 -0.09 -11.64
C SER A 71 -0.11 1.15 -12.27
N ARG A 72 0.41 1.58 -13.41
CA ARG A 72 -0.26 2.58 -14.24
C ARG A 72 -1.38 1.91 -15.04
N ILE A 73 -2.61 2.32 -14.76
CA ILE A 73 -3.80 1.94 -15.50
C ILE A 73 -3.95 2.87 -16.70
N GLN A 74 -3.90 2.27 -17.87
CA GLN A 74 -3.95 2.94 -19.18
C GLN A 74 -5.27 2.70 -19.92
N ASP A 75 -6.19 1.98 -19.30
CA ASP A 75 -7.52 1.69 -19.84
C ASP A 75 -8.40 2.95 -19.74
N PRO A 76 -8.83 3.55 -20.86
CA PRO A 76 -9.68 4.74 -20.83
C PRO A 76 -11.05 4.49 -20.19
N ALA A 77 -11.51 3.24 -20.08
CA ALA A 77 -12.75 2.89 -19.39
C ALA A 77 -12.59 2.80 -17.86
N TYR A 78 -11.36 2.78 -17.36
CA TYR A 78 -11.07 2.75 -15.93
C TYR A 78 -10.57 4.12 -15.47
N ASP A 79 -11.53 5.00 -15.18
CA ASP A 79 -11.28 6.36 -14.71
C ASP A 79 -11.76 6.59 -13.26
N GLN A 80 -11.73 7.84 -12.79
CA GLN A 80 -12.15 8.18 -11.42
C GLN A 80 -13.63 7.86 -11.15
N GLU A 81 -14.51 7.91 -12.16
CA GLU A 81 -15.91 7.52 -11.96
C GLU A 81 -16.01 6.02 -11.70
N ARG A 82 -15.21 5.22 -12.43
CA ARG A 82 -15.09 3.79 -12.16
C ARG A 82 -14.57 3.54 -10.75
N VAL A 83 -13.54 4.24 -10.31
CA VAL A 83 -13.00 4.15 -8.93
C VAL A 83 -14.07 4.46 -7.88
N ARG A 84 -14.85 5.53 -8.06
CA ARG A 84 -15.97 5.85 -7.16
C ARG A 84 -17.04 4.77 -7.14
N SER A 85 -17.36 4.20 -8.30
CA SER A 85 -18.30 3.09 -8.39
C SER A 85 -17.78 1.86 -7.63
N GLU A 86 -16.48 1.56 -7.72
CA GLU A 86 -15.87 0.47 -6.96
C GLU A 86 -15.87 0.76 -5.45
N ALA A 87 -15.57 1.99 -5.05
CA ALA A 87 -15.61 2.41 -3.65
C ALA A 87 -17.02 2.33 -3.04
N ALA A 88 -18.07 2.48 -3.86
CA ALA A 88 -19.46 2.36 -3.43
C ALA A 88 -19.99 0.92 -3.35
N LYS A 89 -19.21 -0.09 -3.78
CA LYS A 89 -19.62 -1.49 -3.70
C LYS A 89 -19.77 -1.94 -2.23
N PRO A 90 -20.74 -2.81 -1.91
CA PRO A 90 -20.88 -3.36 -0.57
C PRO A 90 -19.60 -4.00 -0.06
N GLY A 91 -19.21 -3.68 1.17
CA GLY A 91 -18.00 -4.19 1.80
C GLY A 91 -16.74 -3.37 1.53
N ASN A 92 -16.81 -2.35 0.67
CA ASN A 92 -15.77 -1.35 0.52
C ASN A 92 -16.06 -0.11 1.36
N THR A 93 -15.00 0.54 1.84
CA THR A 93 -15.07 1.85 2.51
C THR A 93 -14.30 2.85 1.67
N ARG A 94 -14.91 4.01 1.37
CA ARG A 94 -14.25 5.02 0.55
C ARG A 94 -12.98 5.54 1.21
N LEU A 95 -11.96 5.77 0.39
CA LEU A 95 -10.70 6.35 0.78
C LEU A 95 -10.41 7.57 -0.13
N SER A 96 -9.91 8.66 0.43
CA SER A 96 -9.46 9.80 -0.37
C SER A 96 -8.23 10.49 0.22
N LEU A 97 -7.39 11.03 -0.66
CA LEU A 97 -6.18 11.77 -0.33
C LEU A 97 -6.02 12.93 -1.33
N GLY A 98 -6.52 14.11 -0.98
CA GLY A 98 -6.60 15.22 -1.93
C GLY A 98 -7.46 14.84 -3.14
N PRO A 99 -6.94 14.94 -4.39
CA PRO A 99 -7.66 14.52 -5.59
C PRO A 99 -7.61 13.02 -5.85
N ALA A 100 -6.78 12.26 -5.14
CA ALA A 100 -6.73 10.82 -5.27
C ALA A 100 -7.90 10.17 -4.53
N GLU A 101 -8.55 9.23 -5.20
CA GLU A 101 -9.68 8.47 -4.66
C GLU A 101 -9.33 6.99 -4.62
N GLY A 102 -10.05 6.24 -3.80
CA GLY A 102 -9.81 4.82 -3.65
C GLY A 102 -10.76 4.21 -2.65
N TYR A 103 -10.38 3.05 -2.14
CA TYR A 103 -11.20 2.32 -1.19
C TYR A 103 -10.38 1.32 -0.37
N ILE A 104 -10.90 1.03 0.82
CA ILE A 104 -10.50 -0.09 1.65
C ILE A 104 -11.42 -1.25 1.31
N GLY A 105 -10.85 -2.35 0.85
CA GLY A 105 -11.56 -3.61 0.60
C GLY A 105 -11.37 -4.62 1.73
N GLY A 106 -11.74 -5.86 1.47
CA GLY A 106 -11.69 -6.92 2.48
C GLY A 106 -10.29 -7.20 3.04
N TYR A 107 -9.23 -7.02 2.26
CA TYR A 107 -7.87 -7.44 2.64
C TYR A 107 -6.83 -6.33 2.53
N GLY A 108 -7.24 -5.10 2.26
CA GLY A 108 -6.29 -4.05 1.94
C GLY A 108 -6.93 -2.74 1.54
N ALA A 109 -6.10 -1.79 1.12
CA ALA A 109 -6.54 -0.51 0.59
C ALA A 109 -5.86 -0.20 -0.74
N SER A 110 -6.64 0.40 -1.64
CA SER A 110 -6.19 0.89 -2.93
C SER A 110 -6.44 2.40 -3.04
N LEU A 111 -5.49 3.13 -3.62
CA LEU A 111 -5.58 4.55 -3.92
C LEU A 111 -5.16 4.80 -5.36
N PHE A 112 -5.88 5.67 -6.06
CA PHE A 112 -5.72 5.95 -7.47
C PHE A 112 -5.39 7.43 -7.68
N VAL A 113 -4.17 7.69 -8.15
CA VAL A 113 -3.61 9.02 -8.37
C VAL A 113 -3.65 9.35 -9.86
N GLY A 114 -4.01 10.57 -10.23
CA GLY A 114 -3.92 11.01 -11.63
C GLY A 114 -2.48 10.94 -12.14
N CYS A 115 -2.23 10.20 -13.22
CA CYS A 115 -0.90 9.98 -13.77
C CYS A 115 -0.87 9.91 -15.30
N PRO A 116 -1.37 10.94 -16.00
CA PRO A 116 -1.41 10.95 -17.47
C PRO A 116 0.00 10.77 -18.05
N TYR A 117 0.17 9.84 -18.98
CA TYR A 117 1.45 9.66 -19.69
C TYR A 117 1.59 10.62 -20.89
N ALA A 118 0.46 11.06 -21.47
CA ALA A 118 0.41 12.01 -22.57
C ALA A 118 -0.83 12.90 -22.45
N GLY A 119 -0.76 14.10 -23.04
CA GLY A 119 -1.85 15.08 -22.99
C GLY A 119 -3.20 14.49 -23.44
N GLY A 120 -4.26 14.77 -22.67
CA GLY A 120 -5.63 14.32 -22.94
C GLY A 120 -5.98 12.91 -22.43
N ARG A 121 -5.02 12.16 -21.87
CA ARG A 121 -5.29 10.86 -21.25
C ARG A 121 -5.73 11.00 -19.79
N LYS A 122 -6.52 10.04 -19.29
CA LYS A 122 -7.02 9.97 -17.91
C LYS A 122 -6.38 8.82 -17.11
N ASP A 123 -5.11 8.55 -17.37
CA ASP A 123 -4.41 7.42 -16.75
C ASP A 123 -4.36 7.58 -15.24
N LEU A 124 -4.51 6.46 -14.54
CA LEU A 124 -4.43 6.41 -13.10
C LEU A 124 -3.22 5.59 -12.68
N LEU A 125 -2.46 6.08 -11.71
CA LEU A 125 -1.54 5.25 -10.96
C LEU A 125 -2.33 4.60 -9.83
N ALA A 126 -2.56 3.29 -9.94
CA ALA A 126 -3.13 2.49 -8.87
C ALA A 126 -2.01 2.08 -7.91
N VAL A 127 -2.21 2.33 -6.63
CA VAL A 127 -1.33 1.89 -5.54
C VAL A 127 -2.17 1.08 -4.57
N SER A 128 -1.72 -0.11 -4.21
CA SER A 128 -2.45 -1.00 -3.33
C SER A 128 -1.53 -1.64 -2.30
N VAL A 129 -2.06 -1.77 -1.09
CA VAL A 129 -1.46 -2.52 0.02
C VAL A 129 -2.46 -3.59 0.42
N ALA A 130 -2.05 -4.85 0.34
CA ALA A 130 -2.81 -5.99 0.83
C ALA A 130 -2.13 -6.60 2.05
N VAL A 131 -2.92 -7.03 3.02
CA VAL A 131 -2.50 -7.70 4.24
C VAL A 131 -2.92 -9.17 4.15
N GLY A 132 -1.93 -10.07 4.11
CA GLY A 132 -2.13 -11.51 4.14
C GLY A 132 -2.19 -12.06 5.57
N GLY A 133 -2.64 -13.30 5.72
CA GLY A 133 -2.78 -13.95 7.04
C GLY A 133 -3.97 -13.45 7.87
N ILE A 134 -4.88 -12.68 7.26
CA ILE A 134 -6.13 -12.22 7.90
C ILE A 134 -7.35 -12.62 7.05
N SER A 135 -8.50 -12.82 7.71
CA SER A 135 -9.76 -13.17 7.03
C SER A 135 -10.47 -11.97 6.43
N LYS A 136 -10.43 -10.81 7.11
CA LYS A 136 -10.92 -9.53 6.61
C LYS A 136 -10.43 -8.38 7.50
N ILE A 137 -10.19 -7.22 6.91
CA ILE A 137 -10.04 -5.95 7.65
C ILE A 137 -11.43 -5.49 8.09
N THR A 138 -11.71 -5.62 9.38
CA THR A 138 -12.93 -5.14 10.02
C THR A 138 -12.67 -4.11 11.12
N ASP A 139 -11.48 -4.14 11.71
CA ASP A 139 -11.04 -3.23 12.76
C ASP A 139 -10.64 -1.85 12.19
N SER A 140 -11.10 -0.78 12.85
CA SER A 140 -10.87 0.60 12.41
C SER A 140 -9.41 1.02 12.54
N ALA A 141 -8.66 0.51 13.53
CA ALA A 141 -7.24 0.80 13.65
C ALA A 141 -6.44 0.18 12.50
N MET A 142 -6.78 -1.02 12.06
CA MET A 142 -6.20 -1.67 10.89
C MET A 142 -6.52 -0.89 9.61
N GLN A 143 -7.77 -0.41 9.46
CA GLN A 143 -8.15 0.47 8.35
C GLN A 143 -7.27 1.73 8.31
N VAL A 144 -7.09 2.41 9.45
CA VAL A 144 -6.23 3.60 9.53
C VAL A 144 -4.79 3.27 9.15
N ARG A 145 -4.21 2.18 9.67
CA ARG A 145 -2.82 1.79 9.39
C ARG A 145 -2.60 1.42 7.93
N VAL A 146 -3.49 0.63 7.34
CA VAL A 146 -3.36 0.22 5.93
C VAL A 146 -3.57 1.42 5.01
N SER A 147 -4.53 2.29 5.30
CA SER A 147 -4.76 3.52 4.54
C SER A 147 -3.58 4.47 4.61
N ALA A 148 -2.98 4.65 5.79
CA ALA A 148 -1.78 5.46 5.97
C ALA A 148 -0.63 4.92 5.11
N LEU A 149 -0.33 3.61 5.20
CA LEU A 149 0.72 3.02 4.37
C LEU A 149 0.42 3.18 2.88
N THR A 150 -0.82 2.93 2.44
CA THR A 150 -1.20 3.12 1.03
C THR A 150 -1.01 4.57 0.58
N ALA A 151 -1.34 5.55 1.43
CA ALA A 151 -1.13 6.97 1.15
C ALA A 151 0.35 7.33 1.02
N ASP A 152 1.19 6.85 1.93
CA ASP A 152 2.63 7.13 1.91
C ASP A 152 3.32 6.49 0.71
N VAL A 153 2.96 5.24 0.40
CA VAL A 153 3.42 4.55 -0.82
C VAL A 153 2.94 5.31 -2.05
N ALA A 154 1.69 5.78 -2.07
CA ALA A 154 1.17 6.52 -3.21
C ALA A 154 1.94 7.82 -3.45
N ARG A 155 2.29 8.57 -2.40
CA ARG A 155 3.14 9.76 -2.53
C ARG A 155 4.52 9.40 -3.06
N GLY A 156 5.21 8.44 -2.43
CA GLY A 156 6.56 8.06 -2.83
C GLY A 156 6.63 7.51 -4.25
N VAL A 157 5.71 6.61 -4.62
CA VAL A 157 5.68 6.04 -5.98
C VAL A 157 5.28 7.09 -7.01
N ALA A 158 4.25 7.89 -6.76
CA ALA A 158 3.81 8.89 -7.71
C ALA A 158 4.87 9.98 -7.93
N ARG A 159 5.57 10.43 -6.88
CA ARG A 159 6.60 11.48 -6.97
C ARG A 159 7.94 10.93 -7.47
N ASP A 160 8.47 9.90 -6.81
CA ASP A 160 9.88 9.53 -6.92
C ASP A 160 10.15 8.38 -7.88
N VAL A 161 9.14 7.52 -8.13
CA VAL A 161 9.30 6.32 -8.96
C VAL A 161 8.73 6.53 -10.37
N VAL A 162 7.49 7.04 -10.45
CA VAL A 162 6.72 7.12 -11.69
C VAL A 162 6.71 8.53 -12.28
N GLY A 163 6.91 9.57 -11.46
CA GLY A 163 6.94 10.97 -11.90
C GLY A 163 5.59 11.47 -12.43
N CYS A 164 4.50 11.17 -11.71
CA CYS A 164 3.15 11.62 -12.08
C CYS A 164 2.97 13.12 -11.77
N GLU A 165 2.44 13.91 -12.70
CA GLU A 165 2.12 15.33 -12.45
C GLU A 165 1.12 15.49 -11.29
N GLY A 166 0.11 14.61 -11.21
CA GLY A 166 -0.88 14.62 -10.12
C GLY A 166 -0.31 14.27 -8.74
N ALA A 167 0.97 13.93 -8.63
CA ALA A 167 1.63 13.69 -7.35
C ALA A 167 1.88 14.99 -6.55
N ALA A 168 1.93 16.14 -7.25
CA ALA A 168 2.10 17.46 -6.62
C ALA A 168 0.88 17.86 -5.76
N ASP A 169 -0.30 17.37 -6.12
CA ASP A 169 -1.56 17.69 -5.43
C ASP A 169 -1.87 16.75 -4.26
N LEU A 170 -1.03 15.74 -4.00
CA LEU A 170 -1.21 14.84 -2.87
C LEU A 170 -0.80 15.52 -1.56
N PRO A 171 -1.72 15.72 -0.59
CA PRO A 171 -1.37 16.34 0.69
C PRO A 171 -0.57 15.39 1.56
N ASP A 172 0.33 15.92 2.40
CA ASP A 172 1.09 15.13 3.39
C ASP A 172 0.25 14.72 4.61
N SER A 173 -1.01 15.15 4.69
CA SER A 173 -1.95 14.76 5.74
C SER A 173 -2.41 13.31 5.59
N ALA A 174 -2.93 12.72 6.68
CA ALA A 174 -3.58 11.42 6.64
C ALA A 174 -4.74 11.37 5.62
N PRO A 175 -4.99 10.21 4.98
CA PRO A 175 -6.13 10.06 4.09
C PRO A 175 -7.45 10.07 4.86
N LYS A 176 -8.53 10.49 4.21
CA LYS A 176 -9.90 10.44 4.75
C LYS A 176 -10.52 9.09 4.45
N ILE A 177 -11.13 8.50 5.47
CA ILE A 177 -11.86 7.22 5.41
C ILE A 177 -13.34 7.53 5.61
N GLY A 178 -14.20 7.07 4.69
CA GLY A 178 -15.65 7.35 4.69
C GLY A 178 -16.05 8.44 3.71
#